data_AF-A0A2P6TCU1-F1
#
_entry.id   AF-A0A2P6TCU1-F1
#
_cell.length_a   1.000
_cell.length_b   1.000
_cell.length_c   1.000
_cell.angle_alpha   90.00
_cell.angle_beta   90.00
_cell.angle_gamma   90.00
#
_symmetry.space_group_name_H-M   'P 1'
#
loop_
_entity.id
_entity.type
_entity.pdbx_description
1 polymer ?
#
loop_
_entity_poly.entity_id
_entity_poly.type
_entity_poly.pdbx_seq_one_letter_code
_entity_poly.pdbx_strand_id
1 'polypeptide(L)'
;MWEREEEFRSLLRRAAKKATKELLDSLADIAIRDDKVAYKAVCALILHEMKQLKPGYRLKLLYVMNEILRQSKARRGERDKYAARFAPLLDNLVGLLAPLNAEQLGSVLKIVDIWWRDEIFDAPTVAQLQQQFRGLRATAASGRGGGGSSGGAPPPHVMAGVAGTAAADKVASPTAAGRKRKSRWSDE
;
A
#
# COMPACT_ATOMS: atom_id res chain seq x y z
N MET A 1 -4.46 29.44 -14.28
CA MET A 1 -3.20 29.45 -13.50
C MET A 1 -3.59 29.36 -12.03
N TRP A 2 -2.97 28.48 -11.23
CA TRP A 2 -3.34 28.33 -9.82
C TRP A 2 -2.53 29.33 -8.98
N GLU A 3 -3.19 30.34 -8.43
CA GLU A 3 -2.52 31.48 -7.78
C GLU A 3 -1.72 31.09 -6.53
N ARG A 4 -2.21 30.09 -5.77
CA ARG A 4 -1.56 29.59 -4.55
C ARG A 4 -0.55 28.47 -4.81
N GLU A 5 -0.19 28.22 -6.07
CA GLU A 5 0.74 27.14 -6.42
C GLU A 5 2.12 27.33 -5.78
N GLU A 6 2.67 28.55 -5.83
CA GLU A 6 3.98 28.85 -5.27
C GLU A 6 3.98 28.76 -3.75
N GLU A 7 2.93 29.28 -3.10
CA GLU A 7 2.71 29.15 -1.66
C GLU A 7 2.66 27.68 -1.25
N PHE A 8 1.83 26.88 -1.93
CA PHE A 8 1.70 25.45 -1.67
C PHE A 8 3.05 24.73 -1.84
N ARG A 9 3.80 25.03 -2.90
CA ARG A 9 5.11 24.42 -3.16
C ARG A 9 6.14 24.78 -2.08
N SER A 10 6.14 26.03 -1.62
CA SER A 10 6.99 26.49 -0.52
C SER A 10 6.67 25.74 0.77
N LEU A 11 5.38 25.64 1.12
CA LEU A 11 4.93 24.89 2.30
C LEU A 11 5.24 23.40 2.19
N LEU A 12 5.08 22.81 1.01
CA LEU A 12 5.39 21.39 0.75
C LEU A 12 6.87 21.08 0.99
N ARG A 13 7.77 21.95 0.53
CA ARG A 13 9.22 21.84 0.77
C ARG A 13 9.58 22.02 2.25
N ARG A 14 8.87 22.90 2.95
CA ARG A 14 9.01 23.04 4.41
C ARG A 14 8.56 21.77 5.13
N ALA A 15 7.44 21.16 4.70
CA ALA A 15 6.89 19.94 5.30
C ALA A 15 7.81 18.73 5.09
N ALA A 16 8.46 18.66 3.93
CA ALA A 16 9.49 17.66 3.69
C ALA A 16 10.64 17.76 4.71
N LYS A 17 11.06 18.96 5.11
CA LYS A 17 12.11 19.13 6.13
C LYS A 17 11.58 18.83 7.53
N LYS A 18 10.44 19.43 7.91
CA LYS A 18 9.82 19.30 9.23
C LYS A 18 8.30 19.26 9.07
N ALA A 19 7.72 18.07 9.17
CA ALA A 19 6.28 17.90 9.17
C ALA A 19 5.74 18.24 10.57
N THR A 20 5.06 19.38 10.71
CA THR A 20 4.28 19.75 11.89
C THR A 20 2.80 19.68 11.56
N LYS A 21 1.96 19.40 12.56
CA LYS A 21 0.50 19.30 12.36
C LYS A 21 -0.08 20.55 11.69
N GLU A 22 0.29 21.73 12.19
CA GLU A 22 -0.12 23.03 11.63
C GLU A 22 0.21 23.17 10.13
N LEU A 23 1.37 22.67 9.70
CA LEU A 23 1.81 22.75 8.32
C LEU A 23 1.06 21.75 7.43
N LEU A 24 0.80 20.54 7.94
CA LEU A 24 -0.02 19.54 7.24
C LEU A 24 -1.46 20.06 7.08
N ASP A 25 -2.03 20.63 8.13
CA ASP A 25 -3.37 21.22 8.12
C ASP A 25 -3.46 22.39 7.13
N SER A 26 -2.45 23.27 7.11
CA SER A 26 -2.39 24.40 6.18
C SER A 26 -2.32 23.95 4.72
N LEU A 27 -1.51 22.91 4.43
CA LEU A 27 -1.41 22.32 3.09
C LEU A 27 -2.73 21.69 2.66
N ALA A 28 -3.38 20.93 3.55
CA ALA A 28 -4.68 20.32 3.30
C ALA A 28 -5.76 21.38 3.06
N ASP A 29 -5.76 22.45 3.85
CA ASP A 29 -6.67 23.58 3.69
C ASP A 29 -6.54 24.25 2.32
N ILE A 30 -5.32 24.57 1.88
CA ILE A 30 -5.07 25.17 0.58
C ILE A 30 -5.54 24.23 -0.54
N ALA A 31 -5.17 22.95 -0.45
CA ALA A 31 -5.56 21.95 -1.44
C ALA A 31 -7.09 21.84 -1.57
N ILE A 32 -7.80 21.72 -0.44
CA ILE A 32 -9.26 21.51 -0.45
C ILE A 32 -10.02 22.78 -0.84
N ARG A 33 -9.54 23.97 -0.46
CA ARG A 33 -10.15 25.25 -0.87
C ARG A 33 -10.09 25.43 -2.40
N ASP A 34 -8.99 25.00 -3.02
CA ASP A 34 -8.75 25.16 -4.46
C ASP A 34 -9.01 23.87 -5.26
N ASP A 35 -9.68 22.87 -4.69
CA ASP A 35 -9.89 21.55 -5.29
C ASP A 35 -10.57 21.56 -6.67
N LYS A 36 -11.31 22.63 -7.00
CA LYS A 36 -11.93 22.81 -8.33
C LYS A 36 -10.90 23.03 -9.43
N VAL A 37 -9.79 23.70 -9.12
CA VAL A 37 -8.77 24.14 -10.08
C VAL A 37 -7.45 23.41 -9.90
N ALA A 38 -7.09 23.13 -8.65
CA ALA A 38 -5.74 22.72 -8.27
C ALA A 38 -5.56 21.22 -8.01
N TYR A 39 -6.63 20.42 -7.92
CA TYR A 39 -6.50 19.00 -7.51
C TYR A 39 -5.48 18.21 -8.35
N LYS A 40 -5.43 18.44 -9.67
CA LYS A 40 -4.43 17.83 -10.55
C LYS A 40 -3.01 18.32 -10.25
N ALA A 41 -2.85 19.64 -10.08
CA ALA A 41 -1.56 20.28 -9.81
C ALA A 41 -1.00 19.84 -8.45
N VAL A 42 -1.84 19.81 -7.40
CA VAL A 42 -1.49 19.33 -6.06
C VAL A 42 -0.93 17.91 -6.11
N CYS A 43 -1.63 16.97 -6.77
CA CYS A 43 -1.17 15.59 -6.90
C CYS A 43 0.18 15.50 -7.63
N ALA A 44 0.32 16.27 -8.72
CA ALA A 44 1.54 16.30 -9.52
C ALA A 44 2.73 16.87 -8.74
N LEU A 45 2.53 17.95 -7.98
CA LEU A 45 3.57 18.58 -7.17
C LEU A 45 4.06 17.66 -6.05
N ILE A 46 3.14 17.00 -5.34
CA ILE A 46 3.51 16.05 -4.27
C ILE A 46 4.38 14.93 -4.83
N LEU A 47 3.97 14.30 -5.94
CA LEU A 47 4.74 13.24 -6.57
C LEU A 47 6.07 13.73 -7.15
N HIS A 48 6.08 14.94 -7.73
CA HIS A 48 7.30 15.54 -8.24
C HIS A 48 8.31 15.75 -7.11
N GLU A 49 7.90 16.35 -5.99
CA GLU A 49 8.79 16.55 -4.83
C GLU A 49 9.22 15.20 -4.21
N MET A 50 8.36 14.18 -4.14
CA MET A 50 8.78 12.84 -3.69
C MET A 50 9.87 12.21 -4.57
N LYS A 51 9.83 12.45 -5.88
CA LYS A 51 10.85 11.99 -6.84
C LYS A 51 12.16 12.74 -6.68
N GLN A 52 12.11 14.06 -6.47
CA GLN A 52 13.31 14.90 -6.34
C GLN A 52 14.03 14.71 -5.00
N LEU A 53 13.29 14.39 -3.94
CA LEU A 53 13.85 14.30 -2.59
C LEU A 53 14.40 12.91 -2.24
N LYS A 54 15.37 12.90 -1.32
CA LYS A 54 15.93 11.69 -0.73
C LYS A 54 14.84 10.85 -0.04
N PRO A 55 14.97 9.51 0.01
CA PRO A 55 13.99 8.62 0.63
C PRO A 55 13.54 9.04 2.03
N GLY A 56 14.46 9.52 2.87
CA GLY A 56 14.16 9.96 4.25
C GLY A 56 13.13 11.10 4.36
N TYR A 57 12.85 11.84 3.28
CA TYR A 57 11.81 12.89 3.26
C TYR A 57 10.47 12.40 2.71
N ARG A 58 10.42 11.25 2.03
CA ARG A 58 9.22 10.75 1.34
C ARG A 58 8.11 10.37 2.32
N LEU A 59 8.45 9.83 3.50
CA LEU A 59 7.47 9.56 4.55
C LEU A 59 6.75 10.83 5.03
N LYS A 60 7.47 11.95 5.12
CA LYS A 60 6.86 13.23 5.52
C LYS A 60 5.91 13.77 4.45
N LEU A 61 6.26 13.62 3.17
CA LEU A 61 5.36 13.95 2.07
C LEU A 61 4.15 13.01 1.99
N LEU A 62 4.30 11.76 2.42
CA LEU A 62 3.17 10.84 2.55
C LEU A 62 2.21 11.30 3.65
N TYR A 63 2.69 11.86 4.75
CA TYR A 63 1.82 12.48 5.76
C TYR A 63 1.04 13.67 5.20
N VAL A 64 1.66 14.49 4.33
CA VAL A 64 0.95 15.57 3.62
C VAL A 64 -0.16 15.01 2.73
N MET A 65 0.15 14.00 1.92
CA MET A 65 -0.84 13.34 1.07
C MET A 65 -1.99 12.73 1.89
N ASN A 66 -1.66 12.06 2.99
CA ASN A 66 -2.65 11.50 3.90
C ASN A 66 -3.58 12.56 4.48
N GLU A 67 -3.02 13.70 4.93
CA GLU A 67 -3.83 14.77 5.52
C GLU A 67 -4.80 15.38 4.49
N ILE A 68 -4.33 15.60 3.26
CA ILE A 68 -5.18 16.07 2.14
C ILE A 68 -6.30 15.07 1.87
N LEU A 69 -5.99 13.77 1.75
CA LEU A 69 -6.99 12.73 1.47
C LEU A 69 -8.05 12.65 2.57
N ARG A 70 -7.63 12.62 3.84
CA ARG A 70 -8.54 12.52 4.99
C ARG A 70 -9.42 13.75 5.10
N GLN A 71 -8.84 14.95 5.03
CA GLN A 71 -9.62 16.18 5.14
C GLN A 71 -10.52 16.38 3.93
N SER A 72 -10.09 15.99 2.72
CA SER A 72 -10.94 16.07 1.54
C SER A 72 -12.12 15.11 1.65
N LYS A 73 -11.90 13.84 2.03
CA LYS A 73 -12.98 12.88 2.28
C LYS A 73 -13.94 13.38 3.36
N ALA A 74 -13.43 13.89 4.48
CA ALA A 74 -14.27 14.41 5.57
C ALA A 74 -15.10 15.65 5.16
N ARG A 75 -14.54 16.57 4.37
CA ARG A 75 -15.19 17.84 3.98
C ARG A 75 -16.02 17.74 2.70
N ARG A 76 -15.73 16.78 1.82
CA ARG A 76 -16.37 16.62 0.49
C ARG A 76 -17.20 15.35 0.37
N GLY A 77 -16.94 14.33 1.19
CA GLY A 77 -17.62 13.03 1.12
C GLY A 77 -17.47 12.40 -0.27
N GLU A 78 -18.59 12.12 -0.92
CA GLU A 78 -18.66 11.55 -2.28
C GLU A 78 -18.10 12.49 -3.36
N ARG A 79 -18.02 13.80 -3.10
CA ARG A 79 -17.46 14.78 -4.04
C ARG A 79 -15.94 14.90 -3.97
N ASP A 80 -15.28 14.04 -3.19
CA ASP A 80 -13.82 14.00 -3.13
C ASP A 80 -13.23 13.65 -4.51
N LYS A 81 -12.27 14.47 -4.95
CA LYS A 81 -11.54 14.30 -6.20
C LYS A 81 -10.13 13.74 -5.99
N TYR A 82 -9.62 13.76 -4.76
CA TYR A 82 -8.24 13.41 -4.48
C TYR A 82 -8.05 11.89 -4.46
N ALA A 83 -8.94 11.12 -3.82
CA ALA A 83 -8.83 9.66 -3.82
C ALA A 83 -8.83 9.09 -5.24
N ALA A 84 -9.83 9.45 -6.07
CA ALA A 84 -9.90 9.02 -7.46
C ALA A 84 -8.66 9.44 -8.28
N ARG A 85 -8.04 10.58 -7.94
CA ARG A 85 -6.85 11.06 -8.67
C ARG A 85 -5.57 10.37 -8.23
N PHE A 86 -5.44 10.03 -6.95
CA PHE A 86 -4.27 9.33 -6.41
C PHE A 86 -4.30 7.83 -6.69
N ALA A 87 -5.48 7.21 -6.84
CA ALA A 87 -5.62 5.78 -7.11
C ALA A 87 -4.69 5.25 -8.22
N PRO A 88 -4.65 5.81 -9.44
CA PRO A 88 -3.74 5.34 -10.50
C PRO A 88 -2.26 5.65 -10.25
N LEU A 89 -1.94 6.41 -9.19
CA LEU A 89 -0.58 6.82 -8.83
C LEU A 89 -0.01 5.98 -7.68
N LEU A 90 -0.83 5.11 -7.08
CA LEU A 90 -0.47 4.30 -5.90
C LEU A 90 0.67 3.32 -6.20
N ASP A 91 0.69 2.66 -7.36
CA ASP A 91 1.81 1.76 -7.73
C ASP A 91 3.14 2.52 -7.83
N ASN A 92 3.12 3.71 -8.44
CA ASN A 92 4.29 4.57 -8.49
C ASN A 92 4.68 5.06 -7.09
N LEU A 93 3.71 5.29 -6.19
CA LEU A 93 3.98 5.65 -4.79
C LEU A 93 4.67 4.50 -4.03
N VAL A 94 4.26 3.24 -4.26
CA VAL A 94 4.93 2.06 -3.68
C VAL A 94 6.40 2.02 -4.09
N GLY A 95 6.71 2.23 -5.37
CA GLY A 95 8.09 2.28 -5.86
C GLY A 95 8.92 3.42 -5.23
N LEU A 96 8.30 4.59 -5.01
CA LEU A 96 8.97 5.72 -4.35
C LEU A 96 9.24 5.47 -2.86
N LEU A 97 8.38 4.69 -2.19
CA LEU A 97 8.50 4.40 -0.75
C LEU A 97 9.30 3.11 -0.47
N ALA A 98 9.53 2.26 -1.46
CA ALA A 98 10.29 1.01 -1.32
C ALA A 98 11.69 1.18 -0.69
N PRO A 99 12.46 2.25 -0.93
CA PRO A 99 13.78 2.45 -0.30
C PRO A 99 13.74 2.88 1.17
N LEU A 100 12.57 3.02 1.79
CA LEU A 100 12.44 3.35 3.21
C LEU A 100 12.91 2.18 4.10
N ASN A 101 13.38 2.48 5.30
CA ASN A 101 13.75 1.44 6.26
C ASN A 101 12.51 0.74 6.86
N ALA A 102 12.71 -0.39 7.56
CA ALA A 102 11.62 -1.19 8.10
C ALA A 102 10.72 -0.44 9.12
N GLU A 103 11.27 0.53 9.85
CA GLU A 103 10.53 1.35 10.82
C GLU A 103 9.63 2.36 10.11
N GLN A 104 10.17 3.04 9.10
CA GLN A 104 9.45 3.98 8.24
C GLN A 104 8.33 3.26 7.47
N LEU A 105 8.60 2.07 6.93
CA LEU A 105 7.58 1.24 6.27
C LEU A 105 6.49 0.78 7.25
N GLY A 106 6.82 0.55 8.53
CA GLY A 106 5.82 0.33 9.57
C GLY A 106 4.89 1.54 9.76
N SER A 107 5.42 2.76 9.63
CA SER A 107 4.61 3.98 9.65
C SER A 107 3.75 4.13 8.38
N VAL A 108 4.27 3.74 7.21
CA VAL A 108 3.49 3.68 5.97
C VAL A 108 2.29 2.74 6.12
N LEU A 109 2.50 1.54 6.69
CA LEU A 109 1.41 0.59 6.93
C LEU A 109 0.29 1.18 7.81
N LYS A 110 0.66 1.91 8.87
CA LYS A 110 -0.34 2.61 9.72
C LYS A 110 -1.17 3.62 8.93
N ILE A 111 -0.56 4.33 7.97
CA ILE A 111 -1.29 5.26 7.09
C ILE A 111 -2.24 4.50 6.17
N VAL A 112 -1.79 3.39 5.61
CA VAL A 112 -2.63 2.54 4.76
C VAL A 112 -3.81 1.95 5.55
N ASP A 113 -3.60 1.57 6.82
CA ASP A 113 -4.69 1.13 7.72
C ASP A 113 -5.70 2.26 8.01
N ILE A 114 -5.24 3.51 8.10
CA ILE A 114 -6.12 4.69 8.20
C ILE A 114 -6.94 4.83 6.91
N TRP A 115 -6.35 4.61 5.72
CA TRP A 115 -7.08 4.70 4.45
C TRP A 115 -8.16 3.64 4.32
N TRP A 116 -7.93 2.44 4.86
CA TRP A 116 -8.96 1.41 4.97
C TRP A 116 -10.09 1.83 5.90
N ARG A 117 -9.75 2.23 7.13
CA ARG A 117 -10.75 2.60 8.17
C ARG A 117 -11.58 3.82 7.78
N ASP A 118 -10.95 4.82 7.17
CA ASP A 118 -11.60 6.07 6.77
C ASP A 118 -12.22 5.95 5.36
N GLU A 119 -12.26 4.74 4.77
CA GLU A 119 -12.85 4.41 3.46
C GLU A 119 -12.44 5.38 2.34
N ILE A 120 -11.15 5.70 2.31
CA ILE A 120 -10.56 6.63 1.33
C ILE A 120 -10.43 5.94 -0.02
N PHE A 121 -9.94 4.69 0.00
CA PHE A 121 -9.85 3.83 -1.17
C PHE A 121 -10.69 2.57 -0.93
N ASP A 122 -11.00 1.87 -2.02
CA ASP A 122 -11.73 0.61 -1.98
C ASP A 122 -10.90 -0.51 -1.33
N ALA A 123 -11.60 -1.45 -0.70
CA ALA A 123 -11.00 -2.55 0.05
C ALA A 123 -9.92 -3.34 -0.74
N PRO A 124 -10.10 -3.72 -2.02
CA PRO A 124 -9.07 -4.49 -2.73
C PRO A 124 -7.79 -3.67 -2.97
N THR A 125 -7.92 -2.39 -3.31
CA THR A 125 -6.76 -1.49 -3.46
C THR A 125 -5.97 -1.38 -2.16
N VAL A 126 -6.66 -1.20 -1.02
CA VAL A 126 -5.97 -1.09 0.26
C VAL A 126 -5.31 -2.41 0.67
N ALA A 127 -5.98 -3.55 0.46
CA ALA A 127 -5.42 -4.86 0.73
C ALA A 127 -4.14 -5.15 -0.08
N GLN A 128 -4.14 -4.80 -1.37
CA GLN A 128 -2.97 -4.89 -2.23
C GLN A 128 -1.80 -4.05 -1.68
N LEU A 129 -2.06 -2.80 -1.30
CA LEU A 129 -1.03 -1.92 -0.73
C LEU A 129 -0.46 -2.47 0.57
N GLN A 130 -1.32 -2.96 1.48
CA GLN A 130 -0.88 -3.58 2.72
C GLN A 130 0.04 -4.79 2.46
N GLN A 131 -0.32 -5.64 1.49
CA GLN A 131 0.51 -6.79 1.12
C GLN A 131 1.88 -6.36 0.58
N GLN A 132 1.92 -5.38 -0.33
CA GLN A 132 3.15 -4.86 -0.90
C GLN A 132 4.06 -4.25 0.18
N PHE A 133 3.53 -3.39 1.06
CA PHE A 133 4.33 -2.76 2.10
C PHE A 133 4.77 -3.74 3.21
N ARG A 134 3.97 -4.77 3.53
CA ARG A 134 4.40 -5.86 4.42
C ARG A 134 5.59 -6.62 3.82
N GLY A 135 5.55 -6.93 2.53
CA GLY A 135 6.67 -7.55 1.81
C GLY A 135 7.92 -6.69 1.83
N LEU A 136 7.80 -5.41 1.46
CA LEU A 136 8.92 -4.45 1.49
C LEU A 136 9.53 -4.32 2.90
N ARG A 137 8.69 -4.28 3.94
CA ARG A 137 9.15 -4.19 5.32
C ARG A 137 9.91 -5.43 5.76
N ALA A 138 9.44 -6.62 5.38
CA ALA A 138 10.12 -7.89 5.69
C ALA A 138 11.51 -7.92 5.04
N THR A 139 11.61 -7.56 3.76
CA THR A 139 12.89 -7.46 3.05
C THR A 139 13.83 -6.44 3.70
N ALA A 140 13.33 -5.26 4.05
CA ALA A 140 14.12 -4.22 4.71
C ALA A 140 14.59 -4.62 6.12
N ALA A 141 13.81 -5.43 6.84
CA ALA A 141 14.18 -5.96 8.16
C ALA A 141 15.23 -7.08 8.04
N SER A 142 15.11 -7.93 7.01
CA SER A 142 16.05 -9.03 6.74
C SER A 142 17.41 -8.54 6.23
N GLY A 143 17.49 -7.35 5.62
CA GLY A 143 18.74 -6.73 5.16
C GLY A 143 19.75 -6.37 6.26
N ARG A 144 19.43 -6.64 7.54
CA ARG A 144 20.33 -6.54 8.70
C ARG A 144 20.94 -7.89 9.14
N GLY A 145 20.67 -8.98 8.42
CA GLY A 145 21.26 -10.30 8.68
C GLY A 145 21.59 -11.02 7.38
N GLY A 146 22.82 -10.85 6.89
CA GLY A 146 23.28 -11.46 5.64
C GLY A 146 24.80 -11.56 5.51
N GLY A 147 25.52 -11.64 6.63
CA GLY A 147 26.83 -12.29 6.67
C GLY A 147 26.59 -13.70 7.22
N GLY A 148 26.60 -14.70 6.35
CA GLY A 148 26.26 -16.08 6.73
C GLY A 148 26.23 -17.01 5.52
N SER A 149 27.39 -17.57 5.25
CA SER A 149 27.70 -18.59 4.25
C SER A 149 26.69 -19.74 4.17
N SER A 150 26.29 -20.12 2.95
CA SER A 150 26.33 -21.51 2.49
C SER A 150 26.38 -21.54 0.97
N GLY A 151 27.61 -21.57 0.45
CA GLY A 151 27.85 -22.13 -0.86
C GLY A 151 27.77 -23.65 -0.80
N GLY A 152 27.46 -24.28 -1.93
CA GLY A 152 27.94 -25.64 -2.22
C GLY A 152 26.91 -26.67 -2.67
N ALA A 153 26.77 -26.76 -3.99
CA ALA A 153 26.79 -28.02 -4.76
C ALA A 153 25.48 -28.84 -4.96
N PRO A 154 25.40 -29.60 -6.10
CA PRO A 154 24.17 -29.91 -6.83
C PRO A 154 23.72 -31.40 -6.65
N PRO A 155 22.71 -31.92 -7.38
CA PRO A 155 21.88 -33.06 -6.95
C PRO A 155 22.55 -34.43 -7.13
N PRO A 156 22.12 -35.47 -6.39
CA PRO A 156 22.66 -36.81 -6.54
C PRO A 156 22.13 -37.47 -7.81
N HIS A 157 23.06 -37.86 -8.67
CA HIS A 157 22.87 -38.91 -9.66
C HIS A 157 22.85 -40.26 -8.92
N VAL A 158 21.78 -41.03 -9.08
CA VAL A 158 21.82 -42.49 -8.99
C VAL A 158 21.01 -43.00 -10.17
N MET A 159 21.74 -43.61 -11.10
CA MET A 159 21.22 -44.27 -12.29
C MET A 159 20.52 -45.60 -11.93
N ALA A 160 19.43 -45.84 -12.64
CA ALA A 160 19.00 -47.09 -13.28
C ALA A 160 19.04 -48.41 -12.48
N GLY A 161 17.86 -49.04 -12.38
CA GLY A 161 17.77 -50.46 -12.02
C GLY A 161 16.36 -51.05 -12.08
N VAL A 162 16.06 -51.65 -13.23
CA VAL A 162 15.24 -52.85 -13.48
C VAL A 162 13.70 -52.85 -13.35
N ALA A 163 13.15 -53.44 -14.41
CA ALA A 163 11.83 -53.93 -14.75
C ALA A 163 10.96 -54.51 -13.63
N GLY A 164 9.65 -54.48 -13.92
CA GLY A 164 8.56 -54.73 -12.99
C GLY A 164 8.20 -56.17 -12.71
N THR A 165 7.20 -56.34 -11.85
CA THR A 165 6.25 -57.46 -11.83
C THR A 165 5.04 -57.10 -10.97
N ALA A 166 3.96 -57.84 -11.19
CA ALA A 166 2.57 -57.46 -11.04
C ALA A 166 1.90 -57.90 -9.72
N ALA A 167 0.59 -57.59 -9.66
CA ALA A 167 -0.50 -58.20 -8.88
C ALA A 167 -0.69 -57.71 -7.42
N ALA A 168 -1.77 -56.99 -7.12
CA ALA A 168 -3.14 -57.43 -6.74
C ALA A 168 -3.30 -57.14 -5.22
N ASP A 169 -4.43 -56.80 -4.61
CA ASP A 169 -5.86 -56.91 -4.90
C ASP A 169 -6.61 -55.99 -3.89
N LYS A 170 -7.80 -55.48 -4.27
CA LYS A 170 -8.99 -55.24 -3.39
C LYS A 170 -8.93 -54.15 -2.28
N VAL A 171 -9.98 -53.40 -1.89
CA VAL A 171 -11.45 -53.44 -2.06
C VAL A 171 -12.04 -52.01 -1.91
N ALA A 172 -13.04 -51.72 -2.74
CA ALA A 172 -14.21 -50.84 -2.61
C ALA A 172 -14.33 -49.67 -1.60
N SER A 173 -14.65 -48.51 -2.19
CA SER A 173 -15.68 -47.48 -1.89
C SER A 173 -16.95 -48.00 -1.12
N PRO A 174 -17.86 -47.15 -0.55
CA PRO A 174 -18.38 -45.94 -1.23
C PRO A 174 -18.96 -44.74 -0.43
N THR A 175 -19.06 -43.62 -1.16
CA THR A 175 -20.20 -42.69 -1.31
C THR A 175 -20.95 -42.18 -0.08
N ALA A 176 -20.98 -40.85 0.07
CA ALA A 176 -22.24 -40.10 0.14
C ALA A 176 -22.04 -38.63 -0.23
N ALA A 177 -22.52 -38.25 -1.41
CA ALA A 177 -22.76 -36.89 -1.84
C ALA A 177 -24.27 -36.61 -1.85
N GLY A 178 -24.66 -35.39 -1.49
CA GLY A 178 -26.02 -34.85 -1.61
C GLY A 178 -26.72 -34.71 -0.26
N ARG A 179 -27.48 -33.66 0.06
CA ARG A 179 -28.21 -32.68 -0.75
C ARG A 179 -28.48 -31.41 0.05
N LYS A 180 -28.71 -30.33 -0.69
CA LYS A 180 -29.46 -29.11 -0.33
C LYS A 180 -30.63 -29.32 0.63
N ARG A 181 -30.92 -28.27 1.41
CA ARG A 181 -32.22 -27.65 1.81
C ARG A 181 -32.07 -27.13 3.24
N LYS A 182 -32.74 -26.10 3.76
CA LYS A 182 -33.61 -25.01 3.30
C LYS A 182 -33.89 -24.20 4.58
N SER A 183 -34.14 -22.91 4.41
CA SER A 183 -34.57 -21.87 5.36
C SER A 183 -35.48 -22.27 6.54
N ARG A 184 -35.28 -21.63 7.71
CA ARG A 184 -36.29 -21.26 8.76
C ARG A 184 -35.59 -20.45 9.87
N TRP A 185 -35.77 -19.13 10.01
CA TRP A 185 -36.72 -18.38 10.89
C TRP A 185 -36.81 -18.83 12.36
N SER A 186 -36.48 -17.89 13.27
CA SER A 186 -37.04 -17.54 14.61
C SER A 186 -35.98 -16.68 15.32
N ASP A 187 -36.13 -15.37 15.53
CA ASP A 187 -37.06 -14.62 16.42
C ASP A 187 -36.78 -14.89 17.91
N GLU A 188 -36.11 -13.91 18.53
CA GLU A 188 -36.21 -13.47 19.94
C GLU A 188 -35.94 -11.95 19.96
#